data_AF-A0A6G0UQ25-F1
#
_entry.id   AF-A0A6G0UQ25-F1
#
_cell.length_a   1.000
_cell.length_b   1.000
_cell.length_c   1.000
_cell.angle_alpha   90.00
_cell.angle_beta   90.00
_cell.angle_gamma   90.00
#
_symmetry.space_group_name_H-M   'P 1'
#
loop_
_entity.id
_entity.type
_entity.pdbx_description
1 polymer ?
#
loop_
_entity_poly.entity_id
_entity_poly.type
_entity_poly.pdbx_seq_one_letter_code
_entity_poly.pdbx_strand_id
1 'polypeptide(L)'
;MKTLTIFVLGSLIAVSYCGILGIGKTQSAAVKGVLVCNGQPAENVKVKLYDEDRTDLDDLMSEGVTDNPKLNVYHDCNDESTPCLKKFSIVIPDTYIADGEEPDKVFDVGVLNLAGAFSGESRDCLN
;
A
#
# COMPACT_ATOMS: atom_id res chain seq x y z
N MET A 1 -45.53 45.08 -33.02
CA MET A 1 -45.31 45.93 -31.82
C MET A 1 -44.96 45.03 -30.65
N LYS A 2 -43.95 45.45 -29.88
CA LYS A 2 -43.27 44.80 -28.74
C LYS A 2 -44.25 44.36 -27.64
N THR A 3 -44.05 43.21 -26.98
CA THR A 3 -43.41 43.04 -25.64
C THR A 3 -43.17 41.51 -25.44
N LEU A 4 -41.99 40.91 -25.20
CA LEU A 4 -40.97 41.03 -24.12
C LEU A 4 -41.65 41.00 -22.72
N THR A 5 -41.40 40.11 -21.73
CA THR A 5 -40.19 39.35 -21.31
C THR A 5 -40.56 38.34 -20.19
N ILE A 6 -39.97 37.14 -20.21
CA ILE A 6 -39.55 36.20 -19.11
C ILE A 6 -40.56 35.68 -18.04
N PHE A 7 -40.66 34.34 -17.97
CA PHE A 7 -40.47 33.55 -16.73
C PHE A 7 -39.75 32.24 -17.11
N VAL A 8 -38.43 32.16 -16.89
CA VAL A 8 -37.70 30.89 -16.91
C VAL A 8 -38.00 30.21 -15.58
N LEU A 9 -38.96 29.30 -15.59
CA LEU A 9 -39.26 28.43 -14.46
C LEU A 9 -38.14 27.40 -14.37
N GLY A 10 -37.42 27.48 -13.25
CA GLY A 10 -36.23 26.69 -12.98
C GLY A 10 -36.47 25.19 -13.06
N SER A 11 -35.48 24.52 -13.63
CA SER A 11 -35.03 23.22 -13.15
C SER A 11 -33.50 23.29 -13.20
N LEU A 12 -32.91 23.66 -12.06
CA LEU A 12 -31.53 23.36 -11.72
C LEU A 12 -31.40 21.84 -11.71
N ILE A 13 -31.23 21.22 -12.87
CA ILE A 13 -30.55 19.94 -12.90
C ILE A 13 -29.08 20.28 -12.72
N ALA A 14 -28.70 20.55 -11.47
CA ALA A 14 -27.35 20.31 -11.02
C ALA A 14 -27.16 18.81 -11.19
N VAL A 15 -26.83 18.37 -12.41
CA VAL A 15 -26.28 17.05 -12.59
C VAL A 15 -24.94 17.14 -11.89
N SER A 16 -24.96 16.80 -10.61
CA SER A 16 -23.78 16.47 -9.85
C SER A 16 -23.21 15.23 -10.52
N TYR A 17 -22.41 15.44 -11.57
CA TYR A 17 -21.45 14.46 -12.07
C TYR A 17 -20.29 14.40 -11.06
N CYS A 18 -20.61 14.21 -9.78
CA CYS A 18 -19.63 13.89 -8.76
C CYS A 18 -19.87 12.41 -8.44
N GLY A 19 -19.13 11.53 -9.13
CA GLY A 19 -18.84 10.19 -8.59
C GLY A 19 -19.31 8.94 -9.34
N ILE A 20 -19.91 8.99 -10.53
CA ILE A 20 -20.45 7.76 -11.17
C ILE A 20 -19.39 6.90 -11.90
N LEU A 21 -18.12 7.31 -12.01
CA LEU A 21 -17.11 6.55 -12.78
C LEU A 21 -15.75 6.45 -12.08
N GLY A 22 -15.73 5.95 -10.85
CA GLY A 22 -14.51 5.44 -10.21
C GLY A 22 -14.62 3.93 -10.05
N ILE A 23 -14.31 3.16 -11.10
CA ILE A 23 -14.20 1.69 -10.99
C ILE A 23 -12.76 1.37 -10.56
N GLY A 24 -12.47 1.64 -9.28
CA GLY A 24 -11.27 1.18 -8.59
C GLY A 24 -11.72 0.52 -7.30
N LYS A 25 -11.27 -0.70 -7.01
CA LYS A 25 -11.51 -1.30 -5.70
C LYS A 25 -10.47 -0.72 -4.75
N THR A 26 -10.92 0.01 -3.74
CA THR A 26 -10.03 0.37 -2.63
C THR A 26 -9.72 -0.90 -1.84
N GLN A 27 -8.46 -1.12 -1.53
CA GLN A 27 -8.04 -2.23 -0.67
C GLN A 27 -7.14 -1.70 0.45
N SER A 28 -7.08 -2.44 1.55
CA SER A 28 -6.30 -2.05 2.72
C SER A 28 -5.68 -3.27 3.40
N ALA A 29 -4.52 -3.06 4.01
CA ALA A 29 -3.80 -4.07 4.78
C ALA A 29 -3.13 -3.43 5.99
N ALA A 30 -3.08 -4.17 7.10
CA ALA A 30 -2.35 -3.77 8.30
C ALA A 30 -1.34 -4.84 8.71
N VAL A 31 -0.17 -4.42 9.14
CA VAL A 31 0.90 -5.31 9.62
C VAL A 31 1.40 -4.84 10.97
N LYS A 32 1.67 -5.78 11.88
CA LYS A 32 2.33 -5.53 13.16
C LYS A 32 3.43 -6.54 13.42
N GLY A 33 4.40 -6.17 14.26
CA GLY A 33 5.48 -7.05 14.68
C GLY A 33 6.54 -6.29 15.48
N VAL A 34 7.59 -7.01 15.90
CA VAL A 34 8.73 -6.47 16.62
C VAL A 34 10.01 -6.82 15.88
N LEU A 35 10.84 -5.82 15.60
CA LEU A 35 12.14 -6.01 14.97
C LEU A 35 13.22 -5.98 16.04
N VAL A 36 14.06 -7.00 16.08
CA VAL A 36 15.18 -7.10 17.02
C VAL A 36 16.50 -7.32 16.28
N CYS A 37 17.60 -6.84 16.82
CA CYS A 37 18.95 -7.08 16.34
C CYS A 37 19.75 -7.68 17.49
N ASN A 38 20.25 -8.92 17.33
CA ASN A 38 20.98 -9.65 18.37
C ASN A 38 20.21 -9.75 19.72
N GLY A 39 18.87 -9.84 19.66
CA GLY A 39 18.00 -9.93 20.83
C GLY A 39 17.68 -8.60 21.52
N GLN A 40 18.20 -7.47 21.03
CA GLN A 40 17.81 -6.12 21.47
C GLN A 40 16.81 -5.51 20.49
N PRO A 41 15.90 -4.62 20.92
CA PRO A 41 15.04 -3.87 20.00
C PRO A 41 15.89 -3.15 18.94
N ALA A 42 15.55 -3.36 17.66
CA ALA A 42 16.31 -2.75 16.58
C ALA A 42 15.94 -1.26 16.44
N GLU A 43 16.95 -0.40 16.44
CA GLU A 43 16.79 1.04 16.21
C GLU A 43 17.06 1.40 14.74
N ASN A 44 16.51 2.52 14.27
CA ASN A 44 16.73 3.07 12.92
C ASN A 44 16.34 2.16 11.74
N VAL A 45 15.49 1.15 11.98
CA VAL A 45 14.98 0.28 10.92
C VAL A 45 13.90 1.00 10.13
N LYS A 46 14.04 1.01 8.80
CA LYS A 46 13.05 1.60 7.90
C LYS A 46 12.13 0.50 7.38
N VAL A 47 10.82 0.72 7.51
CA VAL A 47 9.80 -0.23 7.06
C VAL A 47 8.87 0.48 6.08
N LYS A 48 8.56 -0.17 4.97
CA LYS A 48 7.66 0.37 3.95
C LYS A 48 6.71 -0.72 3.48
N LEU A 49 5.42 -0.44 3.55
CA LEU A 49 4.38 -1.26 2.93
C LEU A 49 4.26 -0.83 1.47
N TYR A 50 4.38 -1.80 0.56
CA TYR A 50 4.25 -1.57 -0.88
C TYR A 50 3.15 -2.43 -1.43
N ASP A 51 2.34 -1.85 -2.31
CA ASP A 51 1.54 -2.64 -3.22
C ASP A 51 2.40 -3.08 -4.41
N GLU A 52 2.29 -4.33 -4.84
CA GLU A 52 2.94 -4.76 -6.09
C GLU A 52 2.04 -4.44 -7.27
N ASP A 53 1.91 -3.15 -7.59
CA ASP A 53 1.22 -2.70 -8.79
C ASP A 53 1.94 -3.30 -10.01
N ARG A 54 1.34 -4.31 -10.64
CA ARG A 54 1.69 -4.73 -12.00
C ARG A 54 0.59 -4.28 -12.94
N THR A 55 0.58 -3.00 -13.31
CA THR A 55 0.23 -2.55 -14.68
C THR A 55 0.24 -1.04 -14.80
N ASP A 56 1.34 -0.53 -15.31
CA ASP A 56 1.34 0.32 -16.48
C ASP A 56 0.46 -0.27 -17.62
N LEU A 57 -0.65 0.45 -17.90
CA LEU A 57 -1.43 0.60 -19.14
C LEU A 57 -2.50 -0.45 -19.56
N ASP A 58 -3.75 0.01 -19.42
CA ASP A 58 -4.99 -0.16 -20.22
C ASP A 58 -5.47 -1.53 -20.77
N ASP A 59 -6.78 -1.73 -20.58
CA ASP A 59 -7.73 -2.70 -21.17
C ASP A 59 -7.75 -4.16 -20.64
N LEU A 60 -8.18 -4.34 -19.38
CA LEU A 60 -8.83 -5.58 -18.92
C LEU A 60 -10.11 -5.28 -18.11
N MET A 61 -11.26 -5.74 -18.60
CA MET A 61 -12.59 -5.33 -18.09
C MET A 61 -13.10 -6.06 -16.82
N SER A 62 -12.38 -7.06 -16.29
CA SER A 62 -12.46 -7.52 -14.89
C SER A 62 -11.60 -8.78 -14.69
N GLU A 63 -10.55 -8.67 -13.89
CA GLU A 63 -9.94 -9.77 -13.15
C GLU A 63 -9.31 -9.13 -11.91
N GLY A 64 -9.94 -9.28 -10.75
CA GLY A 64 -9.48 -8.67 -9.50
C GLY A 64 -8.75 -9.71 -8.66
N VAL A 65 -7.49 -9.96 -9.01
CA VAL A 65 -6.54 -10.60 -8.08
C VAL A 65 -5.94 -9.47 -7.29
N THR A 66 -6.01 -9.56 -5.96
CA THR A 66 -5.38 -8.60 -5.07
C THR A 66 -3.88 -8.58 -5.36
N ASP A 67 -3.37 -7.42 -5.77
CA ASP A 67 -1.94 -7.18 -5.91
C ASP A 67 -1.27 -7.56 -4.58
N ASN A 68 -0.23 -8.41 -4.61
CA ASN A 68 0.35 -9.02 -3.41
C ASN A 68 1.12 -7.95 -2.61
N PRO A 69 0.55 -7.35 -1.56
CA PRO A 69 1.22 -6.29 -0.85
C PRO A 69 2.36 -6.90 -0.06
N LYS A 70 3.46 -6.18 0.03
CA LYS A 70 4.66 -6.65 0.71
C LYS A 70 5.20 -5.63 1.68
N LEU A 71 5.65 -6.13 2.82
CA LEU A 71 6.39 -5.38 3.80
C LEU A 71 7.88 -5.42 3.45
N ASN A 72 8.43 -4.29 2.99
CA ASN A 72 9.88 -4.14 2.83
C ASN A 72 10.49 -3.65 4.15
N VAL A 73 11.47 -4.40 4.66
CA VAL A 73 12.24 -4.06 5.85
C VAL A 73 13.66 -3.74 5.44
N TYR A 74 14.14 -2.56 5.83
CA TYR A 74 15.46 -2.04 5.51
C TYR A 74 16.26 -1.84 6.79
N HIS A 75 17.41 -2.50 6.91
CA HIS A 75 18.22 -2.47 8.13
C HIS A 75 19.72 -2.60 7.85
N ASP A 76 20.51 -2.26 8.85
CA ASP A 76 21.97 -2.34 8.88
C ASP A 76 22.49 -3.14 10.08
N CYS A 77 21.63 -3.90 10.76
CA CYS A 77 22.01 -4.78 11.88
C CYS A 77 23.26 -5.63 11.53
N ASN A 78 24.32 -5.50 12.33
CA ASN A 78 25.64 -6.13 12.14
C ASN A 78 26.36 -5.70 10.84
N ASP A 79 26.04 -4.53 10.29
CA ASP A 79 26.46 -4.05 8.98
C ASP A 79 26.52 -2.51 8.89
N GLU A 80 26.64 -1.84 10.03
CA GLU A 80 26.53 -0.38 10.18
C GLU A 80 27.65 0.39 9.46
N SER A 81 28.77 -0.28 9.18
CA SER A 81 29.93 0.30 8.48
C SER A 81 29.85 0.19 6.96
N THR A 82 28.85 -0.51 6.42
CA THR A 82 28.69 -0.73 4.98
C THR A 82 27.72 0.28 4.40
N PRO A 83 28.02 0.89 3.24
CA PRO A 83 27.05 1.75 2.58
C PRO A 83 25.80 0.96 2.19
N CYS A 84 24.65 1.64 2.23
CA CYS A 84 23.33 1.10 1.88
C CYS A 84 22.76 0.11 2.90
N LEU A 85 21.44 -0.08 2.87
CA LEU A 85 20.75 -0.94 3.83
C LEU A 85 20.50 -2.34 3.23
N LYS A 86 20.58 -3.38 4.05
CA LYS A 86 20.00 -4.69 3.72
C LYS A 86 18.50 -4.55 3.62
N LYS A 87 17.89 -5.25 2.67
CA LYS A 87 16.46 -5.20 2.36
C LYS A 87 15.94 -6.60 2.11
N PHE A 88 14.90 -6.97 2.82
CA PHE A 88 14.09 -8.14 2.50
C PHE A 88 12.60 -7.77 2.47
N SER A 89 11.80 -8.64 1.87
CA SER A 89 10.36 -8.44 1.69
C SER A 89 9.58 -9.59 2.30
N ILE A 90 8.50 -9.29 3.01
CA ILE A 90 7.52 -10.27 3.48
C ILE A 90 6.22 -10.02 2.72
N VAL A 91 5.76 -11.03 1.98
CA VAL A 91 4.45 -10.96 1.30
C VAL A 91 3.35 -11.10 2.34
N ILE A 92 2.35 -10.22 2.26
CA ILE A 92 1.15 -10.27 3.10
C ILE A 92 0.17 -11.23 2.43
N PRO A 93 -0.32 -12.25 3.14
CA PRO A 93 -1.28 -13.18 2.54
C PRO A 93 -2.61 -12.50 2.22
N ASP A 94 -3.21 -12.85 1.09
CA ASP A 94 -4.49 -12.27 0.60
C ASP A 94 -5.60 -12.27 1.64
N THR A 95 -5.62 -13.27 2.53
CA THR A 95 -6.61 -13.38 3.62
C THR A 95 -6.57 -12.26 4.67
N TYR A 96 -5.51 -11.43 4.65
CA TYR A 96 -5.30 -10.25 5.48
C TYR A 96 -5.53 -8.93 4.72
N ILE A 97 -5.96 -9.00 3.46
CA ILE A 97 -6.27 -7.84 2.64
C ILE A 97 -7.79 -7.67 2.64
N ALA A 98 -8.23 -6.46 2.97
CA ALA A 98 -9.64 -6.11 3.04
C ALA A 98 -10.06 -5.25 1.85
N ASP A 99 -11.31 -5.42 1.42
CA ASP A 99 -11.95 -4.49 0.49
C ASP A 99 -12.44 -3.26 1.27
N GLY A 100 -11.99 -2.08 0.87
CA GLY A 100 -12.31 -0.81 1.53
C GLY A 100 -11.09 -0.12 2.14
N GLU A 101 -11.32 1.08 2.67
CA GLU A 101 -10.28 1.97 3.21
C GLU A 101 -9.64 1.44 4.50
N GLU A 102 -10.36 0.60 5.26
CA GLU A 102 -9.95 0.15 6.59
C GLU A 102 -9.70 -1.36 6.63
N PRO A 103 -8.57 -1.82 7.20
CA PRO A 103 -8.22 -3.23 7.23
C PRO A 103 -9.02 -4.00 8.28
N ASP A 104 -9.63 -5.12 7.87
CA ASP A 104 -10.39 -6.03 8.77
C ASP A 104 -9.50 -6.81 9.73
N LYS A 105 -8.26 -7.09 9.33
CA LYS A 105 -7.31 -7.92 10.07
C LYS A 105 -5.92 -7.32 10.04
N VAL A 106 -5.16 -7.63 11.08
CA VAL A 106 -3.75 -7.25 11.17
C VAL A 106 -2.89 -8.51 11.01
N PHE A 107 -2.01 -8.51 10.01
CA PHE A 107 -1.02 -9.55 9.81
C PHE A 107 0.11 -9.38 10.84
N ASP A 108 0.27 -10.36 11.72
CA ASP A 108 1.32 -10.36 12.75
C ASP A 108 2.55 -11.12 12.26
N VAL A 109 3.62 -10.40 11.94
CA VAL A 109 4.90 -11.01 11.53
C VAL A 109 5.71 -11.52 12.71
N GLY A 110 5.23 -11.33 13.94
CA GLY A 110 5.88 -11.78 15.16
C GLY A 110 7.15 -10.99 15.47
N VAL A 111 8.15 -11.69 16.02
CA VAL A 111 9.46 -11.12 16.36
C VAL A 111 10.48 -11.54 15.31
N LEU A 112 11.03 -10.57 14.58
CA LEU A 112 12.02 -10.80 13.53
C LEU A 112 13.41 -10.38 14.01
N ASN A 113 14.33 -11.34 14.07
CA ASN A 113 15.73 -11.06 14.39
C ASN A 113 16.53 -10.75 13.13
N LEU A 114 16.83 -9.46 12.94
CA LEU A 114 17.54 -8.88 11.80
C LEU A 114 19.02 -9.29 11.69
N ALA A 115 19.54 -10.00 12.69
CA ALA A 115 20.87 -10.62 12.64
C ALA A 115 20.88 -11.94 11.85
N GLY A 116 19.71 -12.50 11.55
CA GLY A 116 19.57 -13.73 10.75
C GLY A 116 19.69 -13.51 9.25
N ALA A 117 19.63 -14.59 8.48
CA ALA A 117 19.54 -14.56 7.03
C ALA A 117 18.08 -14.65 6.58
N PHE A 118 17.67 -13.75 5.68
CA PHE A 118 16.32 -13.73 5.11
C PHE A 118 16.35 -14.14 3.63
N SER A 119 15.36 -14.93 3.21
CA SER A 119 15.23 -15.33 1.81
C SER A 119 14.95 -14.12 0.92
N GLY A 120 15.67 -14.00 -0.19
CA GLY A 120 15.54 -12.87 -1.10
C GLY A 120 16.08 -11.55 -0.55
N GLU A 121 16.85 -11.57 0.53
CA GLU A 121 17.55 -10.39 1.03
C GLU A 121 18.52 -9.86 -0.03
N SER A 122 18.46 -8.55 -0.24
CA SER A 122 19.29 -7.78 -1.16
C SER A 122 19.83 -6.55 -0.45
N ARG A 123 20.63 -5.74 -1.14
CA ARG A 123 21.10 -4.45 -0.64
C ARG A 123 20.47 -3.33 -1.45
N ASP A 124 19.90 -2.34 -0.78
CA ASP A 124 19.22 -1.20 -1.40
C ASP A 124 19.94 0.11 -1.07
N CYS A 125 20.54 0.70 -2.10
CA CYS A 125 21.31 1.94 -2.07
C CYS A 125 20.50 3.17 -2.52
N LEU A 126 19.25 2.97 -2.95
CA LEU A 126 18.44 3.99 -3.60
C LEU A 126 17.25 4.30 -2.67
N ASN A 127 17.45 5.27 -1.78
CA ASN A 127 16.33 5.95 -1.10
C ASN A 127 16.21 7.37 -1.64
#